data_AF-A0A7K0YZK7-F1
#
_entry.id   AF-A0A7K0YZK7-F1
#
_cell.length_a   1.000
_cell.length_b   1.000
_cell.length_c   1.000
_cell.angle_alpha   90.00
_cell.angle_beta   90.00
_cell.angle_gamma   90.00
#
_symmetry.space_group_name_H-M   'P 1'
#
loop_
_entity.id
_entity.type
_entity.pdbx_description
1 polymer ?
#
loop_
_entity_poly.entity_id
_entity_poly.type
_entity_poly.pdbx_seq_one_letter_code
_entity_poly.pdbx_strand_id
1 'polypeptide(L)'
;MWAAYFLPKWITSHDEASGKSAERYKSAMRVVGETGSVNSTPSVSENFKKQNQIANRRIIFGSITLSFLLIAVLSLIGIISATILLIPTSALAIFVVHVRRQIVAAQLKQRRILAFEKISSATVITEPIERITFSSRVDFVSENNEHWIPLIERIDTAGVVVIPKDGPTWQPTSVPKPTYATAPKAVPSNRIIDLTVPGAWTAAQMAEIEEELLPSRDDLFDQELEENAASKKFGAVNE
;
A
#
# COMPACT_ATOMS: atom_id res chain seq x y z
N MET A 1 -2.24 7.13 -36.02
CA MET A 1 -3.24 6.04 -35.95
C MET A 1 -2.63 4.69 -35.54
N TRP A 2 -1.45 4.29 -36.02
CA TRP A 2 -0.86 2.98 -35.68
C TRP A 2 -0.29 2.88 -34.26
N ALA A 3 0.20 3.99 -33.70
CA ALA A 3 0.77 4.02 -32.36
C ALA A 3 -0.22 3.60 -31.27
N ALA A 4 -1.50 3.97 -31.38
CA ALA A 4 -2.54 3.61 -30.40
C ALA A 4 -2.83 2.10 -30.35
N TYR A 5 -2.63 1.39 -31.47
CA TYR A 5 -2.85 -0.06 -31.53
C TYR A 5 -1.64 -0.85 -31.04
N PHE A 6 -0.43 -0.38 -31.35
CA PHE A 6 0.80 -1.10 -31.01
C PHE A 6 1.38 -0.75 -29.63
N LEU A 7 1.12 0.45 -29.07
CA LEU A 7 1.62 0.81 -27.72
C LEU A 7 1.10 -0.14 -26.63
N PRO A 8 -0.21 -0.41 -26.53
CA PRO A 8 -0.74 -1.27 -25.47
C PRO A 8 -0.20 -2.69 -25.58
N LYS A 9 -0.11 -3.23 -26.80
CA LYS A 9 0.39 -4.60 -27.04
C LYS A 9 1.89 -4.71 -26.76
N TRP A 10 2.66 -3.68 -27.08
CA TRP A 10 4.08 -3.62 -26.76
C TRP A 10 4.30 -3.54 -25.25
N ILE A 11 3.54 -2.72 -24.53
CA ILE A 11 3.73 -2.57 -23.08
C ILE A 11 3.39 -3.86 -22.31
N THR A 12 2.32 -4.58 -22.69
CA THR A 12 1.99 -5.87 -22.05
C THR A 12 2.99 -6.95 -22.40
N SER A 13 3.43 -7.05 -23.66
CA SER A 13 4.48 -8.00 -24.06
C SER A 13 5.80 -7.73 -23.33
N HIS A 14 6.12 -6.47 -23.07
CA HIS A 14 7.33 -6.08 -22.35
C HIS A 14 7.22 -6.42 -20.85
N ASP A 15 6.03 -6.35 -20.25
CA ASP A 15 5.83 -6.71 -18.84
C ASP A 15 5.81 -8.24 -18.63
N GLU A 16 5.31 -9.01 -19.60
CA GLU A 16 5.39 -10.48 -19.62
C GLU A 16 6.82 -10.98 -19.88
N ALA A 17 7.52 -10.43 -20.88
CA ALA A 17 8.92 -10.76 -21.17
C ALA A 17 9.90 -10.24 -20.09
N SER A 18 9.51 -9.21 -19.34
CA SER A 18 10.33 -8.63 -18.25
C SER A 18 10.41 -9.55 -17.01
N GLY A 19 9.67 -10.66 -16.96
CA GLY A 19 9.73 -11.60 -15.83
C GLY A 19 9.14 -11.07 -14.51
N LYS A 20 8.57 -9.86 -14.49
CA LYS A 20 7.98 -9.25 -13.29
C LYS A 20 6.79 -10.05 -12.75
N SER A 21 6.02 -10.69 -13.62
CA SER A 21 4.90 -11.57 -13.23
C SER A 21 5.41 -12.79 -12.44
N ALA A 22 6.50 -13.40 -12.90
CA ALA A 22 7.15 -14.51 -12.21
C ALA A 22 7.75 -14.07 -10.86
N GLU A 23 8.35 -12.88 -10.78
CA GLU A 23 8.84 -12.31 -9.52
C GLU A 23 7.69 -12.04 -8.53
N ARG A 24 6.53 -11.57 -9.01
CA ARG A 24 5.33 -11.36 -8.17
C ARG A 24 4.77 -12.67 -7.64
N TYR A 25 4.67 -13.71 -8.49
CA TYR A 25 4.24 -15.04 -8.06
C TYR A 25 5.21 -15.64 -7.03
N LYS A 26 6.52 -15.56 -7.29
CA LYS A 26 7.56 -16.02 -6.36
C LYS A 26 7.52 -15.25 -5.04
N SER A 27 7.28 -13.94 -5.08
CA SER A 27 7.11 -13.12 -3.89
C SER A 27 5.85 -13.50 -3.10
N ALA A 28 4.72 -13.74 -3.78
CA ALA A 28 3.48 -14.16 -3.15
C ALA A 28 3.61 -15.56 -2.51
N MET A 29 4.17 -16.53 -3.24
CA MET A 29 4.48 -17.86 -2.71
C MET A 29 5.45 -17.81 -1.53
N ARG A 30 6.45 -16.91 -1.57
CA ARG A 30 7.35 -16.70 -0.44
C ARG A 30 6.60 -16.18 0.78
N VAL A 31 5.73 -15.17 0.62
CA VAL A 31 4.93 -14.63 1.73
C VAL A 31 4.06 -15.73 2.35
N VAL A 32 3.45 -16.59 1.53
CA VAL A 32 2.65 -17.74 1.99
C VAL A 32 3.50 -18.82 2.67
N GLY A 33 4.73 -19.07 2.21
CA GLY A 33 5.65 -20.01 2.86
C GLY A 33 6.27 -19.46 4.16
N GLU A 34 6.40 -18.14 4.26
CA GLU A 34 7.05 -17.45 5.39
C GLU A 34 6.10 -17.33 6.60
N THR A 35 4.78 -17.37 6.41
CA THR A 35 3.80 -17.44 7.52
C THR A 35 3.89 -18.73 8.35
N GLY A 36 4.59 -19.77 7.87
CA GLY A 36 4.85 -21.01 8.61
C GLY A 36 6.28 -21.15 9.17
N SER A 37 7.21 -20.25 8.82
CA SER A 37 8.63 -20.36 9.17
C SER A 37 9.11 -19.06 9.83
N VAL A 38 8.97 -19.00 11.16
CA VAL A 38 9.32 -17.86 12.02
C VAL A 38 10.82 -17.48 11.98
N ASN A 39 11.68 -18.29 11.33
CA ASN A 39 13.15 -18.13 11.42
C ASN A 39 13.87 -17.88 10.09
N SER A 40 13.15 -17.51 9.02
CA SER A 40 13.80 -17.23 7.74
C SER A 40 14.57 -15.91 7.83
N THR A 41 15.90 -15.94 7.88
CA THR A 41 16.82 -14.79 8.01
C THR A 41 16.76 -13.88 6.76
N PRO A 42 15.93 -12.83 6.72
CA PRO A 42 15.72 -12.03 5.50
C PRO A 42 16.83 -10.99 5.33
N SER A 43 17.41 -10.56 6.45
CA SER A 43 18.39 -9.49 6.55
C SER A 43 19.67 -9.82 5.80
N VAL A 44 20.17 -11.05 5.89
CA VAL A 44 21.47 -11.45 5.34
C VAL A 44 21.46 -11.36 3.80
N SER A 45 20.46 -11.93 3.14
CA SER A 45 20.38 -11.93 1.66
C SER A 45 20.14 -10.54 1.07
N GLU A 46 19.33 -9.70 1.72
CA GLU A 46 19.07 -8.33 1.29
C GLU A 46 20.29 -7.42 1.48
N ASN A 47 21.06 -7.65 2.54
CA ASN A 47 22.32 -6.96 2.79
C ASN A 47 23.36 -7.30 1.71
N PHE A 48 23.50 -8.56 1.30
CA PHE A 48 24.39 -8.96 0.20
C PHE A 48 23.99 -8.34 -1.14
N LYS A 49 22.69 -8.27 -1.46
CA LYS A 49 22.21 -7.60 -2.69
C LYS A 49 22.51 -6.10 -2.67
N LYS A 50 22.29 -5.42 -1.54
CA LYS A 50 22.62 -4.00 -1.38
C LYS A 50 24.12 -3.76 -1.53
N GLN A 51 24.96 -4.59 -0.91
CA GLN A 51 26.41 -4.50 -1.03
C GLN A 51 26.88 -4.70 -2.47
N ASN A 52 26.38 -5.73 -3.17
CA ASN A 52 26.69 -5.96 -4.58
C ASN A 52 26.21 -4.82 -5.48
N GLN A 53 25.05 -4.22 -5.20
CA GLN A 53 24.55 -3.08 -5.95
C GLN A 53 25.46 -1.84 -5.79
N ILE A 54 25.96 -1.58 -4.58
CA ILE A 54 26.91 -0.49 -4.32
C ILE A 54 28.24 -0.77 -5.02
N ALA A 55 28.74 -2.01 -4.97
CA ALA A 55 29.96 -2.42 -5.65
C ALA A 55 29.85 -2.24 -7.18
N ASN A 56 28.75 -2.70 -7.79
CA ASN A 56 28.52 -2.55 -9.23
C ASN A 56 28.47 -1.09 -9.67
N ARG A 57 27.85 -0.20 -8.89
CA ARG A 57 27.86 1.25 -9.18
C ARG A 57 29.27 1.83 -9.19
N ARG A 58 30.14 1.38 -8.28
CA ARG A 58 31.54 1.80 -8.20
C ARG A 58 32.37 1.27 -9.36
N ILE A 59 32.17 0.02 -9.76
CA ILE A 59 32.88 -0.60 -10.90
C ILE A 59 32.51 0.11 -12.21
N ILE A 60 31.21 0.34 -12.45
CA ILE A 60 30.74 1.03 -13.66
C ILE A 60 31.23 2.48 -13.70
N PHE A 61 31.15 3.19 -12.58
CA PHE A 61 31.69 4.55 -12.50
C PHE A 61 33.20 4.55 -12.77
N GLY A 62 33.93 3.64 -12.12
CA GLY A 62 35.36 3.47 -12.31
C GLY A 62 35.75 3.19 -13.75
N SER A 63 35.01 2.31 -14.44
CA SER A 63 35.29 1.99 -15.84
C SER A 63 35.02 3.16 -16.79
N ILE A 64 33.94 3.92 -16.58
CA ILE A 64 33.64 5.14 -17.35
C ILE A 64 34.72 6.20 -17.11
N THR A 65 35.12 6.43 -15.84
CA THR A 65 36.18 7.42 -15.52
C THR A 65 37.54 7.01 -16.05
N LEU A 66 37.87 5.72 -16.00
CA LEU A 66 39.11 5.17 -16.57
C LEU A 66 39.12 5.37 -18.09
N SER A 67 38.01 5.04 -18.77
CA SER A 67 37.86 5.25 -20.22
C SER A 67 37.99 6.73 -20.58
N PHE A 68 37.38 7.63 -19.82
CA PHE A 68 37.52 9.07 -20.00
C PHE A 68 38.97 9.53 -19.86
N LEU A 69 39.67 9.09 -18.81
CA LEU A 69 41.08 9.42 -18.60
C LEU A 69 41.98 8.87 -19.70
N LEU A 70 41.76 7.62 -20.11
CA LEU A 70 42.51 7.00 -21.19
C LEU A 70 42.35 7.79 -22.50
N ILE A 71 41.11 8.11 -22.88
CA ILE A 71 40.82 8.91 -24.09
C ILE A 71 41.40 10.32 -23.97
N ALA A 72 41.32 10.95 -22.79
CA ALA A 72 41.88 12.28 -22.55
C ALA A 72 43.41 12.28 -22.72
N VAL A 73 44.11 11.28 -22.18
CA VAL A 73 45.56 11.11 -22.38
C VAL A 73 45.87 10.92 -23.86
N LEU A 74 45.21 9.96 -24.55
CA LEU A 74 45.47 9.73 -25.99
C LEU A 74 45.18 10.98 -26.86
N SER A 75 44.20 11.79 -26.48
CA SER A 75 43.92 13.07 -27.13
C SER A 75 45.03 14.11 -26.89
N LEU A 76 45.65 14.13 -25.72
CA LEU A 76 46.76 15.05 -25.41
C LEU A 76 48.04 14.71 -26.20
N ILE A 77 48.32 13.42 -26.45
CA ILE A 77 49.43 13.01 -27.32
C ILE A 77 49.13 13.33 -28.81
N GLY A 78 47.86 13.56 -29.18
CA GLY A 78 47.47 13.86 -30.55
C GLY A 78 47.26 12.64 -31.44
N ILE A 79 47.14 11.44 -30.85
CA ILE A 79 46.85 10.19 -31.58
C ILE A 79 45.40 10.15 -32.05
N ILE A 80 44.50 10.79 -31.30
CA ILE A 80 43.04 10.72 -31.48
C ILE A 80 42.46 12.15 -31.48
N SER A 81 41.43 12.39 -32.30
CA SER A 81 40.68 13.65 -32.32
C SER A 81 39.97 13.92 -30.97
N ALA A 82 39.98 15.19 -30.55
CA ALA A 82 39.25 15.66 -29.37
C ALA A 82 37.73 15.39 -29.44
N THR A 83 37.17 15.16 -30.63
CA THR A 83 35.76 14.78 -30.80
C THR A 83 35.40 13.44 -30.16
N ILE A 84 36.37 12.53 -29.98
CA ILE A 84 36.12 11.22 -29.37
C ILE A 84 35.90 11.32 -27.85
N LEU A 85 36.30 12.43 -27.24
CA LEU A 85 36.02 12.77 -25.84
C LEU A 85 34.51 12.99 -25.58
N LEU A 86 33.72 13.23 -26.64
CA LEU A 86 32.26 13.33 -26.56
C LEU A 86 31.58 12.00 -26.17
N ILE A 87 32.21 10.87 -26.50
CA ILE A 87 31.68 9.53 -26.20
C ILE A 87 31.65 9.27 -24.68
N PRO A 88 32.78 9.32 -23.95
CA PRO A 88 32.78 9.06 -22.51
C PRO A 88 32.04 10.15 -21.71
N THR A 89 32.00 11.40 -22.19
CA THR A 89 31.20 12.46 -21.55
C THR A 89 29.70 12.19 -21.67
N SER A 90 29.21 11.75 -22.84
CA SER A 90 27.82 11.34 -23.01
C SER A 90 27.48 10.12 -22.13
N ALA A 91 28.37 9.14 -22.04
CA ALA A 91 28.21 7.98 -21.18
C ALA A 91 28.10 8.37 -19.69
N LEU A 92 28.92 9.34 -19.24
CA LEU A 92 28.86 9.89 -17.89
C LEU A 92 27.51 10.58 -17.62
N ALA A 93 27.01 11.39 -18.55
CA ALA A 93 25.71 12.04 -18.43
C ALA A 93 24.56 11.03 -18.30
N ILE A 94 24.55 9.99 -19.14
CA ILE A 94 23.57 8.90 -19.08
C ILE A 94 23.66 8.16 -17.73
N PHE A 95 24.87 7.88 -17.26
CA PHE A 95 25.09 7.23 -15.97
C PHE A 95 24.54 8.05 -14.80
N VAL A 96 24.74 9.37 -14.80
CA VAL A 96 24.20 10.27 -13.76
C VAL A 96 22.68 10.23 -13.74
N VAL A 97 22.02 10.30 -14.90
CA VAL A 97 20.56 10.19 -15.00
C VAL A 97 20.08 8.84 -14.49
N HIS A 98 20.76 7.75 -14.89
CA HIS A 98 20.44 6.41 -14.43
C HIS A 98 20.54 6.28 -12.90
N VAL A 99 21.63 6.76 -12.31
CA VAL A 99 21.85 6.73 -10.85
C VAL A 99 20.81 7.59 -10.13
N ARG A 100 20.51 8.78 -10.63
CA ARG A 100 19.47 9.66 -10.06
C ARG A 100 18.12 8.96 -10.05
N ARG A 101 17.72 8.37 -11.18
CA ARG A 101 16.47 7.60 -11.27
C ARG A 101 16.46 6.42 -10.30
N GLN A 102 17.57 5.71 -10.17
CA GLN A 102 17.70 4.58 -9.26
C GLN A 102 17.59 4.99 -7.78
N ILE A 103 18.15 6.15 -7.40
CA ILE A 103 18.03 6.72 -6.05
C ILE A 103 16.60 7.16 -5.75
N VAL A 104 15.95 7.87 -6.68
CA VAL A 104 14.56 8.32 -6.51
C VAL A 104 13.62 7.11 -6.33
N ALA A 105 13.79 6.06 -7.15
CA ALA A 105 13.02 4.84 -7.02
C ALA A 105 13.26 4.14 -5.65
N ALA A 106 14.49 4.16 -5.13
CA ALA A 106 14.80 3.60 -3.81
C ALA A 106 14.19 4.44 -2.67
N GLN A 107 14.25 5.77 -2.75
CA GLN A 107 13.65 6.69 -1.77
C GLN A 107 12.12 6.54 -1.72
N LEU A 108 11.46 6.42 -2.86
CA LEU A 108 10.01 6.18 -2.92
C LEU A 108 9.63 4.86 -2.23
N LYS A 109 10.42 3.80 -2.42
CA LYS A 109 10.20 2.52 -1.72
C LYS A 109 10.37 2.67 -0.21
N GLN A 110 11.42 3.36 0.24
CA GLN A 110 11.64 3.61 1.67
C GLN A 110 10.49 4.41 2.30
N ARG A 111 10.01 5.46 1.62
CA ARG A 111 8.85 6.24 2.09
C ARG A 111 7.59 5.38 2.24
N ARG A 112 7.34 4.49 1.28
CA ARG A 112 6.20 3.54 1.36
C ARG A 112 6.34 2.59 2.54
N ILE A 113 7.52 2.02 2.75
CA ILE A 113 7.76 1.10 3.88
C ILE A 113 7.57 1.82 5.21
N LEU A 114 8.11 3.04 5.37
CA LEU A 114 7.91 3.84 6.59
C LEU A 114 6.45 4.21 6.83
N ALA A 115 5.67 4.48 5.76
CA ALA A 115 4.24 4.72 5.88
C ALA A 115 3.50 3.45 6.33
N PHE A 116 3.85 2.28 5.77
CA PHE A 116 3.30 1.00 6.22
C PHE A 116 3.68 0.69 7.66
N GLU A 117 4.93 0.94 8.07
CA GLU A 117 5.40 0.75 9.44
C GLU A 117 4.61 1.60 10.44
N LYS A 118 4.30 2.85 10.08
CA LYS A 118 3.43 3.73 10.91
C LYS A 118 2.00 3.20 11.02
N ILE A 119 1.45 2.62 9.96
CA ILE A 119 0.10 2.04 9.97
C ILE A 119 0.08 0.74 10.78
N SER A 120 1.12 -0.10 10.67
CA SER A 120 1.21 -1.35 11.43
C SER A 120 1.60 -1.16 12.89
N SER A 121 2.36 -0.10 13.21
CA SER A 121 2.78 0.22 14.58
C SER A 121 1.79 1.13 15.31
N ALA A 122 0.80 1.70 14.60
CA ALA A 122 -0.35 2.32 15.23
C ALA A 122 -1.07 1.23 16.02
N THR A 123 -0.92 1.28 17.36
CA THR A 123 -1.70 0.44 18.26
C THR A 123 -3.16 0.68 17.92
N VAL A 124 -3.84 -0.36 17.45
CA VAL A 124 -5.28 -0.29 17.26
C VAL A 124 -5.81 -0.10 18.67
N ILE A 125 -6.23 1.13 18.99
CA ILE A 125 -7.03 1.40 20.19
C ILE A 125 -8.36 0.70 19.94
N THR A 126 -8.38 -0.62 20.11
CA THR A 126 -9.57 -1.29 20.56
C THR A 126 -9.77 -0.72 21.95
N GLU A 127 -10.64 0.29 22.08
CA GLU A 127 -11.17 0.61 23.40
C GLU A 127 -11.59 -0.73 24.01
N PRO A 128 -11.03 -1.10 25.17
CA PRO A 128 -11.45 -2.34 25.80
C PRO A 128 -12.94 -2.16 25.99
N ILE A 129 -13.74 -2.97 25.31
CA ILE A 129 -15.11 -3.20 25.69
C ILE A 129 -15.00 -3.59 27.16
N GLU A 130 -15.32 -2.65 28.05
CA GLU A 130 -15.27 -2.84 29.48
C GLU A 130 -16.21 -4.00 29.78
N ARG A 131 -15.63 -5.20 29.86
CA ARG A 131 -16.29 -6.33 30.48
C ARG A 131 -16.32 -5.96 31.95
N ILE A 132 -17.42 -5.34 32.34
CA ILE A 132 -17.74 -4.96 33.72
C ILE A 132 -17.78 -6.27 34.52
N THR A 133 -16.62 -6.73 35.01
CA THR A 133 -16.54 -7.78 36.01
C THR A 133 -16.83 -7.12 37.34
N PHE A 134 -18.09 -7.14 37.73
CA PHE A 134 -18.49 -6.94 39.12
C PHE A 134 -17.88 -8.05 39.96
N SER A 135 -16.70 -7.81 40.52
CA SER A 135 -16.28 -8.42 41.78
C SER A 135 -15.20 -7.56 42.40
N SER A 136 -15.61 -6.72 43.34
CA SER A 136 -14.72 -6.13 44.32
C SER A 136 -13.98 -7.23 45.07
N ARG A 137 -12.66 -7.33 44.89
CA ARG A 137 -11.80 -7.94 45.90
C ARG A 137 -10.38 -7.38 45.78
N VAL A 138 -10.14 -6.39 46.65
CA VAL A 138 -8.90 -6.10 47.38
C VAL A 138 -7.62 -6.66 46.75
N ASP A 139 -6.76 -5.74 46.31
CA ASP A 139 -5.39 -6.01 45.88
C ASP A 139 -4.57 -6.65 47.02
N PHE A 140 -4.39 -7.96 46.96
CA PHE A 140 -3.26 -8.62 47.58
C PHE A 140 -2.27 -8.96 46.46
N VAL A 141 -1.11 -8.30 46.47
CA VAL A 141 0.06 -8.75 45.72
C VAL A 141 0.53 -10.05 46.39
N SER A 142 -0.09 -11.17 46.02
CA SER A 142 0.46 -12.48 46.31
C SER A 142 1.44 -12.80 45.19
N GLU A 143 2.70 -12.97 45.55
CA GLU A 143 3.76 -13.41 44.66
C GLU A 143 3.32 -14.71 43.98
N ASN A 144 3.06 -14.63 42.67
CA ASN A 144 2.44 -15.68 41.91
C ASN A 144 3.47 -16.78 41.61
N ASN A 145 3.57 -17.75 42.53
CA ASN A 145 4.25 -19.03 42.32
C ASN A 145 3.26 -20.08 41.81
N GLU A 146 2.38 -19.75 40.86
CA GLU A 146 1.47 -20.72 40.26
C GLU A 146 2.26 -21.72 39.41
N HIS A 147 2.53 -22.88 40.01
CA HIS A 147 2.91 -24.06 39.27
C HIS A 147 1.76 -24.46 38.35
N TRP A 148 2.08 -24.64 37.07
CA TRP A 148 1.09 -25.00 36.08
C TRP A 148 0.62 -26.44 36.31
N ILE A 149 -0.55 -26.61 36.94
CA ILE A 149 -1.16 -27.92 37.19
C ILE A 149 -2.06 -28.28 35.99
N PRO A 150 -1.81 -29.41 35.30
CA PRO A 150 -2.61 -29.84 34.17
C PRO A 150 -4.08 -30.07 34.57
N LEU A 151 -4.98 -29.84 33.62
CA LEU A 151 -6.44 -29.87 33.83
C LEU A 151 -6.97 -31.19 34.40
N ILE A 152 -6.23 -32.29 34.23
CA ILE A 152 -6.62 -33.63 34.69
C ILE A 152 -6.48 -33.82 36.21
N GLU A 153 -5.60 -33.04 36.85
CA GLU A 153 -5.32 -33.11 38.29
C GLU A 153 -6.22 -32.16 39.11
N ARG A 154 -7.05 -31.36 38.43
CA ARG A 154 -8.01 -30.46 39.09
C ARG A 154 -9.24 -31.23 39.55
N ILE A 155 -9.20 -31.65 40.81
CA ILE A 155 -10.24 -32.40 41.54
C ILE A 155 -11.60 -31.67 41.55
N ASP A 156 -11.63 -30.36 41.28
CA ASP A 156 -12.82 -29.50 41.37
C ASP A 156 -13.56 -29.26 40.03
N THR A 157 -13.05 -29.76 38.91
CA THR A 157 -13.58 -29.39 37.56
C THR A 157 -14.81 -30.19 37.11
N ALA A 158 -15.32 -31.12 37.94
CA ALA A 158 -16.47 -31.97 37.63
C ALA A 158 -17.74 -31.60 38.43
N GLY A 159 -17.85 -30.36 38.90
CA GLY A 159 -19.07 -29.86 39.52
C GLY A 159 -20.03 -29.28 38.48
N VAL A 160 -21.10 -30.00 38.12
CA VAL A 160 -22.26 -29.38 37.45
C VAL A 160 -22.87 -28.39 38.44
N VAL A 161 -22.60 -27.10 38.23
CA VAL A 161 -23.21 -26.02 39.01
C VAL A 161 -24.66 -25.87 38.55
N VAL A 162 -25.60 -26.42 39.33
CA VAL A 162 -27.03 -26.21 39.13
C VAL A 162 -27.35 -24.79 39.61
N ILE A 163 -27.57 -23.88 38.67
CA ILE A 163 -28.00 -22.51 38.97
C ILE A 163 -29.49 -22.56 39.36
N PRO A 164 -29.89 -22.11 40.56
CA PRO A 164 -31.30 -22.11 40.98
C PRO A 164 -32.13 -21.20 40.07
N LYS A 165 -33.33 -21.66 39.69
CA LYS A 165 -34.20 -21.01 38.69
C LYS A 165 -34.77 -19.65 39.13
N ASP A 166 -34.64 -19.32 40.42
CA ASP A 166 -35.13 -18.07 41.02
C ASP A 166 -34.05 -16.96 41.08
N GLY A 167 -32.89 -17.17 40.45
CA GLY A 167 -31.90 -16.11 40.25
C GLY A 167 -32.39 -15.04 39.26
N PRO A 168 -31.80 -13.82 39.27
CA PRO A 168 -32.15 -12.78 38.31
C PRO A 168 -31.98 -13.33 36.89
N THR A 169 -33.11 -13.57 36.23
CA THR A 169 -33.13 -14.07 34.85
C THR A 169 -32.49 -13.01 33.97
N TRP A 170 -31.61 -13.43 33.05
CA TRP A 170 -30.95 -12.52 32.14
C TRP A 170 -31.97 -11.66 31.40
N GLN A 171 -31.80 -10.33 31.49
CA GLN A 171 -32.70 -9.37 30.86
C GLN A 171 -31.92 -8.60 29.78
N PRO A 172 -32.38 -8.59 28.52
CA PRO A 172 -31.64 -7.97 27.44
C PRO A 172 -31.56 -6.45 27.63
N THR A 173 -30.35 -5.90 27.57
CA THR A 173 -30.12 -4.45 27.54
C THR A 173 -30.37 -3.92 26.14
N SER A 174 -31.22 -2.91 25.99
CA SER A 174 -31.44 -2.26 24.69
C SER A 174 -30.20 -1.45 24.29
N VAL A 175 -29.56 -1.83 23.20
CA VAL A 175 -28.46 -1.07 22.59
C VAL A 175 -29.00 -0.09 21.54
N PRO A 176 -28.40 1.10 21.38
CA PRO A 176 -28.81 2.06 20.36
C PRO A 176 -28.56 1.51 18.96
N LYS A 177 -29.36 1.96 17.99
CA LYS A 177 -29.20 1.56 16.59
C LYS A 177 -27.85 2.08 16.05
N PRO A 178 -27.16 1.29 15.21
CA PRO A 178 -25.89 1.70 14.63
C PRO A 178 -26.08 2.87 13.64
N THR A 179 -25.06 3.71 13.50
CA THR A 179 -25.07 4.93 12.68
C THR A 179 -25.39 4.68 11.20
N TYR A 180 -25.01 3.52 10.66
CA TYR A 180 -25.34 3.17 9.27
C TYR A 180 -26.82 2.89 9.03
N ALA A 181 -27.62 2.68 10.10
CA ALA A 181 -29.06 2.48 9.97
C ALA A 181 -29.82 3.78 9.71
N THR A 182 -29.24 4.93 10.07
CA THR A 182 -29.83 6.26 9.85
C THR A 182 -29.18 7.01 8.68
N ALA A 183 -28.07 6.51 8.14
CA ALA A 183 -27.43 7.10 6.98
C ALA A 183 -28.37 7.10 5.77
N PRO A 184 -28.37 8.17 4.95
CA PRO A 184 -29.18 8.23 3.74
C PRO A 184 -28.80 7.07 2.81
N LYS A 185 -29.81 6.44 2.22
CA LYS A 185 -29.62 5.38 1.24
C LYS A 185 -28.81 5.95 0.06
N ALA A 186 -27.73 5.26 -0.32
CA ALA A 186 -26.93 5.64 -1.47
C ALA A 186 -27.83 5.83 -2.70
N VAL A 187 -27.63 6.94 -3.42
CA VAL A 187 -28.35 7.23 -4.66
C VAL A 187 -27.90 6.18 -5.70
N PRO A 188 -28.80 5.31 -6.19
CA PRO A 188 -28.43 4.37 -7.22
C PRO A 188 -28.17 5.12 -8.52
N SER A 189 -27.12 4.75 -9.26
CA SER A 189 -26.92 5.27 -10.62
C SER A 189 -28.04 4.74 -11.52
N ASN A 190 -28.81 5.64 -12.13
CA ASN A 190 -29.84 5.27 -13.11
C ASN A 190 -29.19 4.92 -14.45
N ARG A 191 -28.49 3.78 -14.53
CA ARG A 191 -27.89 3.27 -15.77
C ARG A 191 -28.92 2.43 -16.52
N ILE A 192 -29.48 2.98 -17.59
CA ILE A 192 -30.34 2.21 -18.52
C ILE A 192 -29.42 1.52 -19.52
N ILE A 193 -29.36 0.19 -19.47
CA ILE A 193 -28.56 -0.61 -20.40
C ILE A 193 -29.46 -0.99 -21.57
N ASP A 194 -29.14 -0.52 -22.78
CA ASP A 194 -29.82 -0.94 -24.00
C ASP A 194 -29.29 -2.30 -24.45
N LEU A 195 -30.15 -3.32 -24.36
CA LEU A 195 -29.85 -4.71 -24.73
C LEU A 195 -30.05 -4.99 -26.23
N THR A 196 -30.49 -4.01 -27.02
CA THR A 196 -30.84 -4.22 -28.44
C THR A 196 -29.63 -4.14 -29.38
N VAL A 197 -28.50 -3.60 -28.93
CA VAL A 197 -27.29 -3.42 -29.75
C VAL A 197 -26.18 -4.39 -29.30
N PRO A 198 -25.90 -5.47 -30.07
CA PRO A 198 -24.84 -6.42 -29.72
C PRO A 198 -23.48 -5.72 -29.68
N GLY A 199 -22.81 -5.78 -28.52
CA GLY A 199 -21.48 -5.20 -28.31
C GLY A 199 -21.45 -3.85 -27.58
N ALA A 200 -22.61 -3.21 -27.34
CA ALA A 200 -22.69 -1.93 -26.61
C ALA A 200 -22.40 -2.08 -25.09
N TRP A 201 -22.36 -3.30 -24.58
CA TRP A 201 -22.08 -3.63 -23.17
C TRP A 201 -20.62 -4.09 -22.91
N THR A 202 -19.68 -3.77 -23.81
CA THR A 202 -18.26 -4.05 -23.53
C THR A 202 -17.74 -3.12 -22.43
N ALA A 203 -16.96 -3.67 -21.49
CA ALA A 203 -16.45 -2.94 -20.32
C ALA A 203 -15.67 -1.66 -20.67
N ALA A 204 -15.05 -1.60 -21.85
CA ALA A 204 -14.33 -0.42 -22.33
C ALA A 204 -15.26 0.75 -22.69
N GLN A 205 -16.34 0.48 -23.41
CA GLN A 205 -17.30 1.52 -23.79
C GLN A 205 -18.19 1.94 -22.62
N MET A 206 -18.42 1.03 -21.66
CA MET A 206 -19.08 1.36 -20.40
C MET A 206 -18.23 2.30 -19.53
N ALA A 207 -16.90 2.16 -19.54
CA ALA A 207 -16.00 3.06 -18.83
C ALA A 207 -15.96 4.45 -19.47
N GLU A 208 -16.03 4.54 -20.80
CA GLU A 208 -16.07 5.81 -21.54
C GLU A 208 -17.39 6.57 -21.28
N ILE A 209 -18.53 5.88 -21.31
CA ILE A 209 -19.84 6.48 -20.96
C ILE A 209 -19.88 6.89 -19.48
N GLU A 210 -19.27 6.11 -18.59
CA GLU A 210 -19.16 6.47 -17.17
C GLU A 210 -18.28 7.70 -16.98
N GLU A 211 -17.16 7.82 -17.70
CA GLU A 211 -16.31 8.99 -17.68
C GLU A 211 -17.03 10.25 -18.23
N GLU A 212 -17.91 10.10 -19.23
CA GLU A 212 -18.73 11.20 -19.77
C GLU A 212 -19.88 11.62 -18.84
N LEU A 213 -20.45 10.68 -18.07
CA LEU A 213 -21.53 10.94 -17.11
C LEU A 213 -21.03 11.44 -15.75
N LEU A 214 -19.76 11.22 -15.44
CA LEU A 214 -19.15 11.72 -14.21
C LEU A 214 -18.96 13.24 -14.35
N PRO A 215 -19.40 14.03 -13.35
CA PRO A 215 -19.19 15.47 -13.38
C PRO A 215 -17.69 15.77 -13.48
N SER A 216 -17.33 16.73 -14.33
CA SER A 216 -15.95 17.17 -14.45
C SER A 216 -15.45 17.65 -13.10
N ARG A 217 -14.17 17.44 -12.80
CA ARG A 217 -13.54 17.92 -11.56
C ARG A 217 -13.78 19.42 -11.35
N ASP A 218 -13.86 20.20 -12.43
CA ASP A 218 -14.05 21.64 -12.37
C ASP A 218 -15.52 22.01 -12.06
N ASP A 219 -16.52 21.23 -12.50
CA ASP A 219 -17.94 21.42 -12.15
C ASP A 219 -18.22 21.17 -10.65
N LEU A 220 -17.46 20.26 -10.04
CA LEU A 220 -17.63 19.83 -8.65
C LEU A 220 -17.29 20.92 -7.64
N PHE A 221 -16.36 21.84 -7.98
CA PHE A 221 -15.94 22.93 -7.10
C PHE A 221 -16.73 24.22 -7.32
N ASP A 222 -17.22 24.45 -8.54
CA ASP A 222 -18.03 25.63 -8.85
C ASP A 222 -19.40 25.57 -8.16
N GLN A 223 -19.98 24.38 -8.01
CA GLN A 223 -21.26 24.18 -7.31
C GLN A 223 -21.19 24.58 -5.81
N GLU A 224 -20.09 24.25 -5.13
CA GLU A 224 -19.88 24.60 -3.72
C GLU A 224 -19.60 26.11 -3.54
N LEU A 225 -18.96 26.72 -4.54
CA LEU A 225 -18.66 28.16 -4.57
C LEU A 225 -19.94 28.98 -4.85
N GLU A 226 -20.78 28.53 -5.78
CA GLU A 226 -22.09 29.12 -6.06
C GLU A 226 -23.04 28.98 -4.86
N GLU A 227 -23.09 27.82 -4.20
CA GLU A 227 -23.91 27.59 -3.01
C GLU A 227 -23.47 28.47 -1.82
N ASN A 228 -22.17 28.64 -1.62
CA ASN A 228 -21.64 29.58 -0.62
C ASN A 228 -21.90 31.05 -0.97
N ALA A 229 -21.84 31.42 -2.26
CA ALA A 229 -22.18 32.77 -2.69
C ALA A 229 -23.68 33.06 -2.51
N ALA A 230 -24.54 32.08 -2.81
CA ALA A 230 -25.98 32.17 -2.61
C ALA A 230 -26.32 32.29 -1.13
N SER A 231 -25.76 31.44 -0.26
CA SER A 231 -26.01 31.49 1.19
C SER A 231 -25.56 32.82 1.81
N LYS A 232 -24.41 33.35 1.39
CA LYS A 232 -23.90 34.65 1.86
C LYS A 232 -24.76 35.84 1.42
N LYS A 233 -25.40 35.75 0.24
CA LYS A 233 -26.29 36.81 -0.27
C LYS A 233 -27.57 36.96 0.56
N PHE A 234 -28.08 35.88 1.16
CA PHE A 234 -29.27 35.92 2.02
C PHE A 234 -28.95 36.20 3.50
N GLY A 235 -27.70 36.03 3.93
CA GLY A 235 -27.27 36.31 5.31
C GLY A 235 -27.10 37.79 5.65
N ALA A 236 -27.11 38.70 4.67
CA ALA A 236 -26.78 40.12 4.86
C ALA A 236 -27.99 41.05 5.07
N VAL A 237 -29.20 40.52 5.29
CA VAL A 237 -30.44 41.34 5.39
C VAL A 237 -31.00 41.42 6.82
N ASN A 238 -30.42 40.73 7.79
CA ASN A 238 -30.83 40.84 9.20
C ASN A 238 -29.66 41.25 10.10
N GLU A 239 -29.32 42.54 10.09
CA GLU A 239 -28.81 43.30 11.24
C GLU A 239 -29.39 44.71 11.20
#